data_AF-A0A0F9DCC0-F1
#
_entry.id   AF-A0A0F9DCC0-F1
#
_cell.length_a   1.000
_cell.length_b   1.000
_cell.length_c   1.000
_cell.angle_alpha   90.00
_cell.angle_beta   90.00
_cell.angle_gamma   90.00
#
_symmetry.space_group_name_H-M   'P 1'
#
loop_
_entity.id
_entity.type
_entity.pdbx_description
1 polymer ?
#
loop_
_entity_poly.entity_id
_entity_poly.type
_entity_poly.pdbx_seq_one_letter_code
_entity_poly.pdbx_strand_id
1 'polypeptide(L)' 'MIKKYKKVPIIVGNSVATSIPHILMEKTKADIGVIGEGDITIVELLNAIRENKPLEDIHGIFFKKNGDVKF' A
#
# COMPACT_ATOMS: atom_id res chain seq x y z
N MET A 1 -16.35 -1.51 -0.09
CA MET A 1 -17.31 -0.63 -0.81
C MET A 1 -16.62 0.44 -1.66
N ILE A 2 -15.55 1.09 -1.19
CA ILE A 2 -14.86 2.20 -1.89
C ILE A 2 -14.58 1.89 -3.38
N LYS A 3 -13.88 0.80 -3.70
CA LYS A 3 -13.56 0.43 -5.10
C LYS A 3 -14.77 0.17 -6.01
N LYS A 4 -15.95 -0.08 -5.45
CA LYS A 4 -17.19 -0.23 -6.24
C LYS A 4 -17.64 1.13 -6.81
N TYR A 5 -17.33 2.23 -6.13
CA TYR A 5 -17.85 3.57 -6.44
C TYR A 5 -16.77 4.58 -6.83
N LYS A 6 -15.49 4.31 -6.51
CA LYS A 6 -14.37 5.21 -6.76
C LYS A 6 -13.17 4.42 -7.29
N LYS A 7 -12.53 4.95 -8.33
CA LYS A 7 -11.24 4.46 -8.84
C LYS A 7 -10.12 5.26 -8.18
N VAL A 8 -9.82 4.90 -6.94
CA VAL A 8 -8.80 5.55 -6.10
C VAL A 8 -7.90 4.49 -5.47
N PRO A 9 -6.61 4.81 -5.20
CA PRO A 9 -5.74 3.90 -4.45
C PRO A 9 -6.26 3.72 -3.03
N ILE A 10 -6.21 2.48 -2.53
CA ILE A 10 -6.51 2.15 -1.13
C ILE A 10 -5.21 1.82 -0.42
N ILE A 11 -4.80 2.73 0.47
CA ILE A 11 -3.64 2.58 1.33
C ILE A 11 -4.12 2.17 2.72
N VAL A 12 -3.49 1.16 3.31
CA VAL A 12 -3.79 0.65 4.66
C VAL A 12 -2.52 0.61 5.50
N GLY A 13 -2.64 0.58 6.83
CA GLY A 13 -1.49 0.55 7.72
C GLY A 13 -1.84 -0.11 9.05
N ASN A 14 -1.13 0.28 10.12
CA ASN A 14 -1.28 -0.25 11.48
C ASN A 14 -0.86 -1.73 11.58
N SER A 15 -1.18 -2.36 12.71
CA SER A 15 -0.71 -3.68 13.11
C SER A 15 -1.03 -4.78 12.09
N VAL A 16 -2.22 -4.79 11.50
CA VAL A 16 -2.63 -5.84 10.55
C VAL A 16 -1.80 -5.79 9.25
N ALA A 17 -1.51 -4.59 8.74
CA ALA A 17 -0.65 -4.43 7.56
C ALA A 17 0.77 -4.94 7.83
N THR A 18 1.26 -4.72 9.04
CA THR A 18 2.60 -5.17 9.47
C THR A 18 2.65 -6.67 9.71
N SER A 19 1.65 -7.23 10.41
CA SER A 19 1.71 -8.62 10.90
C SER A 19 1.35 -9.66 9.86
N ILE A 20 0.43 -9.35 8.92
CA ILE A 20 -0.10 -10.31 7.95
C ILE A 20 -0.28 -9.72 6.53
N PRO A 21 0.77 -9.13 5.92
CA PRO A 21 0.67 -8.40 4.64
C PRO A 21 0.07 -9.24 3.50
N HIS A 22 0.45 -10.51 3.39
CA HIS A 22 -0.07 -11.42 2.36
C HIS A 22 -1.57 -11.70 2.53
N ILE A 23 -2.01 -12.02 3.75
CA ILE A 23 -3.43 -12.29 4.04
C ILE A 23 -4.25 -11.02 3.84
N LEU A 24 -3.75 -9.87 4.30
CA LEU A 24 -4.41 -8.58 4.09
C LEU A 24 -4.61 -8.30 2.60
N MET A 25 -3.57 -8.51 1.78
CA MET A 25 -3.65 -8.35 0.34
C MET A 25 -4.59 -9.37 -0.32
N GLU A 26 -4.60 -10.61 0.13
CA GLU A 26 -5.46 -11.66 -0.43
C GLU A 26 -6.94 -11.42 -0.10
N LYS A 27 -7.24 -11.07 1.16
CA LYS A 27 -8.61 -10.99 1.67
C LYS A 27 -9.27 -9.62 1.49
N THR A 28 -8.49 -8.59 1.15
CA THR A 28 -9.02 -7.22 0.98
C THR A 28 -8.79 -6.69 -0.42
N LYS A 29 -9.36 -5.50 -0.67
CA LYS A 29 -9.16 -4.75 -1.91
C LYS A 29 -8.08 -3.66 -1.77
N ALA A 30 -7.24 -3.71 -0.74
CA ALA A 30 -6.12 -2.80 -0.59
C ALA A 30 -5.16 -2.88 -1.78
N ASP A 31 -4.51 -1.76 -2.11
CA ASP A 31 -3.50 -1.66 -3.17
C ASP A 31 -2.09 -1.62 -2.59
N ILE A 32 -1.95 -0.94 -1.45
CA ILE A 32 -0.68 -0.64 -0.80
C ILE A 32 -0.89 -0.75 0.71
N GLY A 33 0.05 -1.37 1.43
CA GLY A 33 0.10 -1.36 2.87
C GLY A 33 1.37 -0.66 3.36
N VAL A 34 1.25 0.07 4.48
CA VAL A 34 2.37 0.69 5.20
C VAL A 34 2.75 -0.19 6.38
N ILE A 35 4.04 -0.46 6.52
CA ILE A 35 4.64 -1.33 7.54
C ILE A 35 5.19 -0.46 8.65
N GLY A 36 4.85 -0.78 9.90
CA GLY A 36 5.28 0.01 11.05
C GLY A 36 4.62 1.38 11.11
N GLU A 37 5.41 2.41 11.42
CA GLU A 37 4.96 3.80 11.51
C GLU A 37 4.82 4.42 10.11
N GLY A 38 3.77 5.23 9.94
CA GLY A 38 3.38 5.74 8.61
C GLY A 38 3.66 7.21 8.38
N ASP A 39 4.12 7.95 9.39
CA ASP A 39 4.18 9.42 9.40
C ASP A 39 5.04 9.97 8.25
N ILE A 40 6.23 9.41 8.05
CA ILE A 40 7.14 9.78 6.96
C ILE A 40 6.77 9.03 5.68
N THR A 41 6.56 7.72 5.79
CA THR A 41 6.29 6.81 4.67
C THR A 41 5.08 7.25 3.84
N ILE A 42 4.01 7.76 4.48
CA ILE A 42 2.82 8.19 3.75
C ILE A 42 3.09 9.43 2.89
N VAL A 43 3.95 10.33 3.35
CA VAL A 43 4.32 11.54 2.60
C VAL A 43 5.13 11.16 1.37
N GLU A 44 6.12 10.28 1.53
CA GLU A 44 6.94 9.76 0.43
C GLU A 44 6.08 9.00 -0.60
N LEU A 45 5.21 8.12 -0.12
CA LEU A 45 4.28 7.37 -0.96
C LEU A 45 3.34 8.28 -1.77
N LEU A 46 2.74 9.28 -1.12
CA LEU A 46 1.82 10.20 -1.79
C LEU A 46 2.56 11.07 -2.82
N ASN A 47 3.79 11.50 -2.54
CA ASN A 47 4.63 12.21 -3.50
C ASN A 47 4.97 11.32 -4.70
N ALA A 48 5.33 10.06 -4.48
CA ALA A 48 5.61 9.11 -5.56
C ALA A 48 4.40 8.86 -6.46
N ILE A 49 3.21 8.67 -5.87
CA ILE A 49 1.95 8.54 -6.62
C ILE A 49 1.65 9.80 -7.43
N ARG A 50 1.79 10.99 -6.83
CA ARG A 50 1.55 12.27 -7.50
C ARG A 50 2.48 12.48 -8.70
N GLU A 51 3.73 12.06 -8.56
CA GLU A 51 4.79 12.28 -9.55
C GLU A 51 4.97 11.10 -10.51
N ASN A 52 4.14 10.05 -10.41
CA ASN A 52 4.27 8.79 -11.15
C ASN A 52 5.66 8.15 -11.04
N LYS A 53 6.26 8.20 -9.85
CA LYS A 53 7.53 7.53 -9.55
C LYS A 53 7.29 6.03 -9.23
N PRO A 54 8.30 5.16 -9.46
CA PRO A 54 8.24 3.77 -9.04
C PRO A 54 7.96 3.63 -7.54
N LEU A 55 7.11 2.67 -7.16
CA LEU A 55 6.80 2.40 -5.75
C LEU A 55 7.88 1.53 -5.09
N GLU A 56 8.71 0.87 -5.89
CA GLU A 56 9.85 0.06 -5.48
C GLU A 56 10.92 0.87 -4.73
N ASP A 57 10.93 2.20 -4.91
CA ASP A 57 11.88 3.09 -4.26
C ASP A 57 11.40 3.58 -2.89
N ILE A 58 10.18 3.21 -2.45
CA ILE A 58 9.58 3.67 -1.20
C ILE A 58 9.78 2.61 -0.11
N HIS A 59 10.50 2.97 0.95
CA HIS A 59 10.72 2.07 2.08
C HIS A 59 9.48 1.94 2.97
N GLY A 60 9.32 0.77 3.60
CA GLY A 60 8.28 0.56 4.60
C GLY A 60 6.87 0.40 4.02
N ILE A 61 6.75 0.01 2.75
CA ILE A 61 5.46 -0.34 2.15
C ILE A 61 5.48 -1.75 1.57
N PHE A 62 4.29 -2.26 1.24
CA PHE A 62 4.13 -3.38 0.34
C PHE A 62 2.97 -3.13 -0.61
N PHE A 63 3.04 -3.63 -1.83
CA PHE A 63 2.00 -3.43 -2.85
C PHE A 63 1.90 -4.64 -3.78
N LYS A 64 0.77 -4.73 -4.49
CA LYS A 64 0.59 -5.78 -5.50
C LYS A 64 1.24 -5.39 -6.83
N LYS A 65 2.14 -6.23 -7.35
CA LYS A 65 2.72 -6.11 -8.68
C LYS A 65 2.69 -7.47 -9.38
N ASN A 66 2.05 -7.54 -10.55
CA ASN A 66 1.93 -8.76 -11.37
C ASN A 66 1.35 -9.99 -10.62
N GLY A 67 0.45 -9.76 -9.66
CA GLY A 67 -0.15 -10.83 -8.85
C GLY A 67 0.61 -11.16 -7.56
N ASP A 68 1.85 -10.69 -7.42
CA ASP A 68 2.67 -10.90 -6.24
C ASP A 68 2.61 -9.70 -5.28
N VAL A 69 2.81 -9.96 -3.99
CA VAL A 69 3.05 -8.92 -2.99
C VAL A 69 4.54 -8.60 -2.97
N LYS A 70 4.89 -7.34 -3.28
CA LYS A 70 6.24 -6.79 -3.22
C LYS A 70 6.38 -5.89 -2.01
N PHE A 71 7.58 -5.87 -1.44
CA PHE A 71 8.01 -5.05 -0.31
C PHE A 71 9.10 -4.10 -0.78
#